data_AF-A0A3N5MRZ1-F1
#
_entry.id   AF-A0A3N5MRZ1-F1
#
_cell.length_a   1.000
_cell.length_b   1.000
_cell.length_c   1.000
_cell.angle_alpha   90.00
_cell.angle_beta   90.00
_cell.angle_gamma   90.00
#
_symmetry.space_group_name_H-M   'P 1'
#
loop_
_entity.id
_entity.type
_entity.pdbx_description
1 polymer ?
#
loop_
_entity_poly.entity_id
_entity_poly.type
_entity_poly.pdbx_seq_one_letter_code
_entity_poly.pdbx_strand_id
1 'polypeptide(L)'
;MPTAFNPSHRAGPRRSMASLIAALCVLAGSLFGYTPAKADIAPPEAPPGANILPGSEATQVRMLAETVTLSVSKTHPEGIQGQALVHAVFTMRNTGASDESMEVRFPLTFWNGLSDGWGNFPEITDITVKIDGRSVSTRKIYTENPSRFEDKPVPWAAFDVTFPAAKDVTVEVSYTGPGTGEFPNVAFRYILETGAGWKDTIGSVDIIVRLPYEASEHNVVYDPQTGFSATTPGSVISGHEVRWRYDNLEPTEADNLEVTLTMPEAWQKVLIERENVEKSPNDGEAWGRLGKAYKDVIGLRRGLRQDKGGQELLALSIEAYENCLSILPDDSLWHFGFAELLWNHFYFDIHWVEPNEYSVMVRALKELKTALDIDPDNQRALDLAQQINWSLPDVMSPPGENGFDFLALTATPTAKPTDIMPVYLTDTPVPEDTEVVAQLATLTPAPPTEPPADTIAPPATSTPLEPPATSTVQPSAVPASQDQDSDKSRLPFCGAALVIPVVLTWYRTRRATSR
;
A
#
# COMPACT_ATOMS: atom_id res chain seq x y z
N MET A 1 -38.59 79.05 10.97
CA MET A 1 -37.39 79.46 11.72
C MET A 1 -37.22 78.51 12.91
N PRO A 2 -36.00 78.13 13.34
CA PRO A 2 -34.71 78.50 12.74
C PRO A 2 -33.93 77.36 12.01
N THR A 3 -33.01 76.62 12.66
CA THR A 3 -31.66 76.30 12.15
C THR A 3 -31.02 75.04 12.78
N ALA A 4 -29.90 74.43 12.33
CA ALA A 4 -29.09 74.35 11.08
C ALA A 4 -27.92 73.34 11.36
N PHE A 5 -27.01 72.88 10.48
CA PHE A 5 -26.69 73.13 9.05
C PHE A 5 -26.04 71.84 8.46
N ASN A 6 -25.45 71.88 7.26
CA ASN A 6 -24.57 70.82 6.70
C ASN A 6 -23.08 71.23 6.87
N PRO A 7 -22.12 70.29 7.02
CA PRO A 7 -21.06 70.28 6.00
C PRO A 7 -20.54 68.89 5.59
N SER A 8 -20.05 68.87 4.35
CA SER A 8 -19.44 67.76 3.62
C SER A 8 -18.06 67.32 4.12
N HIS A 9 -17.69 66.05 3.91
CA HIS A 9 -16.27 65.66 3.81
C HIS A 9 -15.97 64.54 2.79
N ARG A 10 -15.21 64.94 1.78
CA ARG A 10 -14.33 64.21 0.82
C ARG A 10 -14.34 62.68 0.79
N ALA A 11 -14.59 62.14 -0.41
CA ALA A 11 -14.10 60.83 -0.83
C ALA A 11 -12.57 60.81 -0.97
N GLY A 12 -11.94 59.71 -0.56
CA GLY A 12 -10.54 59.36 -0.86
C GLY A 12 -10.48 58.01 -1.58
N PRO A 13 -9.50 57.78 -2.48
CA PRO A 13 -9.45 56.58 -3.29
C PRO A 13 -9.07 55.36 -2.44
N ARG A 14 -10.01 54.43 -2.26
CA ARG A 14 -9.73 53.07 -1.76
C ARG A 14 -8.90 52.33 -2.81
N ARG A 15 -7.56 52.37 -2.69
CA ARG A 15 -6.68 51.45 -3.42
C ARG A 15 -7.01 50.01 -2.98
N SER A 16 -7.19 49.12 -3.94
CA SER A 16 -7.66 47.75 -3.72
C SER A 16 -6.64 46.92 -2.94
N MET A 17 -6.96 46.62 -1.68
CA MET A 17 -6.19 45.72 -0.81
C MET A 17 -6.04 44.31 -1.43
N ALA A 18 -7.03 43.91 -2.26
CA ALA A 18 -7.00 42.68 -3.06
C ALA A 18 -5.80 42.59 -4.03
N SER A 19 -5.34 43.71 -4.61
CA SER A 19 -4.21 43.72 -5.54
C SER A 19 -2.87 43.53 -4.84
N LEU A 20 -2.78 43.91 -3.56
CA LEU A 20 -1.58 43.67 -2.74
C LEU A 20 -1.50 42.21 -2.29
N ILE A 21 -2.65 41.60 -1.96
CA ILE A 21 -2.75 40.19 -1.55
C ILE A 21 -2.43 39.26 -2.73
N ALA A 22 -2.99 39.52 -3.92
CA ALA A 22 -2.68 38.73 -5.12
C ALA A 22 -1.18 38.76 -5.48
N ALA A 23 -0.53 39.93 -5.37
CA ALA A 23 0.91 40.05 -5.56
C ALA A 23 1.71 39.29 -4.50
N LEU A 24 1.27 39.29 -3.23
CA LEU A 24 1.92 38.54 -2.16
C LEU A 24 1.79 37.02 -2.33
N CYS A 25 0.64 36.52 -2.82
CA CYS A 25 0.44 35.11 -3.11
C CYS A 25 1.32 34.60 -4.26
N VAL A 26 1.51 35.41 -5.32
CA VAL A 26 2.42 35.07 -6.42
C VAL A 26 3.90 35.10 -5.97
N LEU A 27 4.26 36.01 -5.04
CA LEU A 27 5.61 36.02 -4.44
C LEU A 27 5.84 34.87 -3.45
N ALA A 28 4.80 34.43 -2.73
CA ALA A 28 4.88 33.28 -1.83
C ALA A 28 4.98 31.95 -2.62
N GLY A 29 4.24 31.82 -3.73
CA GLY A 29 4.32 30.67 -4.63
C GLY A 29 5.69 30.49 -5.31
N SER A 30 6.51 31.54 -5.36
CA SER A 30 7.88 31.51 -5.92
C SER A 30 8.98 31.39 -4.86
N LEU A 31 8.62 31.24 -3.58
CA LEU A 31 9.55 30.98 -2.46
C LEU A 31 9.47 29.53 -1.93
N PHE A 32 8.61 28.68 -2.50
CA PHE A 32 8.72 27.24 -2.34
C PHE A 32 9.85 26.72 -3.24
N GLY A 33 11.08 26.81 -2.73
CA GLY A 33 12.25 26.20 -3.36
C GLY A 33 12.07 24.69 -3.40
N TYR A 34 12.10 24.13 -4.62
CA TYR A 34 12.15 22.68 -4.84
C TYR A 34 13.42 22.12 -4.19
N THR A 35 13.27 21.11 -3.34
CA THR A 35 14.38 20.39 -2.71
C THR A 35 14.94 19.32 -3.67
N PRO A 36 16.26 19.14 -3.77
CA PRO A 36 16.85 18.19 -4.72
C PRO A 36 16.70 16.74 -4.24
N ALA A 37 16.16 15.89 -5.12
CA ALA A 37 16.17 14.43 -5.01
C ALA A 37 17.55 13.85 -5.41
N LYS A 38 17.91 12.65 -4.92
CA LYS A 38 19.19 11.94 -5.18
C LYS A 38 19.00 10.41 -5.20
N ALA A 39 20.03 9.65 -5.59
CA ALA A 39 19.80 8.45 -6.41
C ALA A 39 19.95 7.02 -5.83
N ASP A 40 19.62 6.03 -6.66
CA ASP A 40 19.60 4.56 -6.49
C ASP A 40 20.67 3.94 -7.38
N ILE A 41 20.89 4.53 -8.55
CA ILE A 41 22.21 4.51 -9.18
C ILE A 41 22.63 5.97 -9.44
N ALA A 42 23.72 6.41 -8.80
CA ALA A 42 24.19 7.80 -8.85
C ALA A 42 25.57 7.91 -9.53
N PRO A 43 25.84 8.98 -10.30
CA PRO A 43 27.23 9.39 -10.58
C PRO A 43 27.88 9.98 -9.30
N PRO A 44 29.19 10.27 -9.32
CA PRO A 44 29.86 10.92 -8.21
C PRO A 44 29.23 12.28 -7.90
N GLU A 45 29.19 12.63 -6.62
CA GLU A 45 28.74 13.96 -6.20
C GLU A 45 29.73 15.02 -6.68
N ALA A 46 29.23 16.02 -7.40
CA ALA A 46 29.97 17.24 -7.69
C ALA A 46 30.20 18.04 -6.38
N PRO A 47 31.25 18.88 -6.28
CA PRO A 47 31.68 19.45 -4.99
C PRO A 47 30.58 20.24 -4.25
N PRO A 48 30.65 20.38 -2.91
CA PRO A 48 29.58 20.94 -2.09
C PRO A 48 29.02 22.26 -2.64
N GLY A 49 27.72 22.26 -2.97
CA GLY A 49 27.04 23.37 -3.65
C GLY A 49 26.81 23.19 -5.16
N ALA A 50 27.28 22.09 -5.75
CA ALA A 50 26.89 21.69 -7.10
C ALA A 50 25.53 20.95 -7.06
N ASN A 51 24.49 21.63 -7.52
CA ASN A 51 23.14 21.08 -7.62
C ASN A 51 23.11 19.83 -8.51
N ILE A 52 22.34 18.83 -8.09
CA ILE A 52 21.71 17.86 -9.00
C ILE A 52 20.26 18.32 -9.11
N LEU A 53 20.03 19.24 -10.05
CA LEU A 53 18.72 19.52 -10.61
C LEU A 53 18.71 18.89 -12.01
N PRO A 54 17.56 18.46 -12.54
CA PRO A 54 17.44 18.12 -13.96
C PRO A 54 18.01 19.24 -14.83
N GLY A 55 18.95 18.89 -15.72
CA GLY A 55 19.69 19.82 -16.58
C GLY A 55 20.96 20.44 -15.98
N SER A 56 21.49 19.95 -14.86
CA SER A 56 22.79 20.38 -14.29
C SER A 56 23.82 19.25 -14.15
N GLU A 57 23.73 18.22 -14.99
CA GLU A 57 24.52 17.00 -14.92
C GLU A 57 25.96 17.19 -15.41
N ALA A 58 26.94 16.66 -14.67
CA ALA A 58 28.36 16.77 -15.00
C ALA A 58 28.87 15.69 -15.99
N THR A 59 28.05 14.68 -16.28
CA THR A 59 28.39 13.51 -17.10
C THR A 59 27.73 13.56 -18.49
N GLN A 60 28.30 12.89 -19.49
CA GLN A 60 27.59 12.61 -20.74
C GLN A 60 26.90 11.23 -20.76
N VAL A 61 26.93 10.49 -19.65
CA VAL A 61 26.27 9.20 -19.50
C VAL A 61 24.78 9.39 -19.21
N ARG A 62 23.95 8.84 -20.08
CA ARG A 62 22.48 8.77 -19.97
C ARG A 62 22.04 7.36 -19.60
N MET A 63 21.01 7.25 -18.77
CA MET A 63 20.28 6.00 -18.55
C MET A 63 19.29 5.78 -19.71
N LEU A 64 19.50 4.75 -20.53
CA LEU A 64 18.62 4.42 -21.65
C LEU A 64 17.45 3.54 -21.21
N ALA A 65 17.68 2.60 -20.30
CA ALA A 65 16.63 1.74 -19.77
C ALA A 65 16.95 1.30 -18.34
N GLU A 66 15.90 1.12 -17.55
CA GLU A 66 15.94 0.47 -16.24
C GLU A 66 14.89 -0.65 -16.20
N THR A 67 15.25 -1.81 -15.66
CA THR A 67 14.29 -2.89 -15.39
C THR A 67 14.52 -3.41 -13.98
N VAL A 68 13.52 -3.24 -13.12
CA VAL A 68 13.56 -3.63 -11.71
C VAL A 68 12.64 -4.82 -11.50
N THR A 69 13.16 -5.93 -10.99
CA THR A 69 12.34 -7.08 -10.60
C THR A 69 12.43 -7.33 -9.10
N LEU A 70 11.31 -7.17 -8.39
CA LEU A 70 11.15 -7.54 -6.98
C LEU A 70 10.45 -8.91 -6.92
N SER A 71 11.20 -9.98 -6.66
CA SER A 71 10.64 -11.33 -6.51
C SER A 71 10.31 -11.59 -5.04
N VAL A 72 9.02 -11.51 -4.68
CA VAL A 72 8.54 -11.62 -3.30
C VAL A 72 8.64 -13.08 -2.81
N SER A 73 9.32 -13.27 -1.68
CA SER A 73 9.56 -14.59 -1.08
C SER A 73 8.30 -15.14 -0.41
N LYS A 74 8.05 -16.46 -0.55
CA LYS A 74 6.96 -17.16 0.17
C LYS A 74 7.09 -17.14 1.69
N THR A 75 8.33 -17.05 2.15
CA THR A 75 8.75 -17.14 3.56
C THR A 75 9.85 -16.12 3.78
N HIS A 76 9.97 -15.61 4.99
CA HIS A 76 11.03 -14.70 5.42
C HIS A 76 11.57 -15.13 6.80
N PRO A 77 12.77 -14.68 7.19
CA PRO A 77 13.27 -14.85 8.55
C PRO A 77 12.31 -14.31 9.63
N GLU A 78 12.45 -14.84 10.84
CA GLU A 78 11.80 -14.30 12.03
C GLU A 78 12.27 -12.86 12.30
N GLY A 79 11.36 -11.98 12.71
CA GLY A 79 11.67 -10.59 13.05
C GLY A 79 11.61 -9.59 11.89
N ILE A 80 11.32 -10.02 10.65
CA ILE A 80 10.96 -9.14 9.53
C ILE A 80 9.57 -9.48 8.98
N GLN A 81 8.90 -8.53 8.35
CA GLN A 81 7.51 -8.62 7.87
C GLN A 81 7.38 -9.16 6.43
N GLY A 82 8.50 -9.27 5.72
CA GLY A 82 8.56 -9.84 4.38
C GLY A 82 9.96 -9.73 3.80
N GLN A 83 10.14 -10.31 2.61
CA GLN A 83 11.41 -10.30 1.92
C GLN A 83 11.17 -10.38 0.41
N ALA A 84 11.96 -9.66 -0.37
CA ALA A 84 12.02 -9.78 -1.82
C ALA A 84 13.47 -9.86 -2.28
N LEU A 85 13.75 -10.75 -3.25
CA LEU A 85 14.98 -10.68 -4.02
C LEU A 85 14.81 -9.57 -5.07
N VAL A 86 15.61 -8.51 -4.98
CA VAL A 86 15.61 -7.41 -5.94
C VAL A 86 16.70 -7.64 -6.97
N HIS A 87 16.35 -7.46 -8.25
CA HIS A 87 17.26 -7.53 -9.38
C HIS A 87 16.99 -6.35 -10.32
N ALA A 88 17.88 -5.35 -10.30
CA ALA A 88 17.81 -4.16 -11.13
C ALA A 88 18.83 -4.25 -12.28
N VAL A 89 18.41 -3.89 -13.49
CA VAL A 89 19.25 -3.88 -14.69
C VAL A 89 19.16 -2.51 -15.34
N PHE A 90 20.31 -1.86 -15.52
CA PHE A 90 20.44 -0.54 -16.11
C PHE A 90 21.20 -0.65 -17.44
N THR A 91 20.64 -0.08 -18.50
CA THR A 91 21.36 0.14 -19.78
C THR A 91 21.83 1.58 -19.83
N MET A 92 23.13 1.79 -19.73
CA MET A 92 23.76 3.11 -19.65
C MET A 92 24.50 3.42 -20.94
N ARG A 93 24.42 4.64 -21.48
CA ARG A 93 25.17 5.06 -22.67
C ARG A 93 25.88 6.40 -22.47
N ASN A 94 27.18 6.40 -22.71
CA ASN A 94 27.94 7.64 -22.86
C ASN A 94 27.62 8.29 -24.21
N THR A 95 26.99 9.47 -24.18
CA THR A 95 26.62 10.27 -25.36
C THR A 95 27.72 11.25 -25.80
N GLY A 96 28.82 11.32 -25.05
CA GLY A 96 30.00 12.13 -25.34
C GLY A 96 30.93 11.51 -26.37
N ALA A 97 31.96 12.27 -26.77
CA ALA A 97 32.95 11.88 -27.77
C ALA A 97 34.18 11.15 -27.20
N SER A 98 34.27 11.01 -25.88
CA SER A 98 35.38 10.39 -25.16
C SER A 98 34.87 9.47 -24.06
N ASP A 99 35.59 8.39 -23.77
CA ASP A 99 35.28 7.49 -22.66
C ASP A 99 35.22 8.25 -21.33
N GLU A 100 34.24 7.95 -20.49
CA GLU A 100 34.11 8.50 -19.14
C GLU A 100 34.30 7.37 -18.12
N SER A 101 35.10 7.60 -17.07
CA SER A 101 35.27 6.66 -15.96
C SER A 101 34.93 7.36 -14.65
N MET A 102 34.10 6.73 -13.82
CA MET A 102 33.57 7.34 -12.60
C MET A 102 33.24 6.32 -11.52
N GLU A 103 33.18 6.78 -10.26
CA GLU A 103 32.62 6.03 -9.14
C GLU A 103 31.09 6.10 -9.21
N VAL A 104 30.45 4.99 -9.56
CA VAL A 104 29.00 4.84 -9.52
C VAL A 104 28.59 4.35 -8.13
N ARG A 105 27.42 4.77 -7.65
CA ARG A 105 26.95 4.53 -6.28
C ARG A 105 25.54 3.96 -6.28
N PHE A 106 25.30 2.97 -5.41
CA PHE A 106 23.99 2.39 -5.12
C PHE A 106 23.70 2.52 -3.61
N PRO A 107 22.56 3.07 -3.16
CA PRO A 107 22.25 3.29 -1.76
C PRO A 107 21.94 1.95 -1.08
N LEU A 108 22.31 1.84 0.19
CA LEU A 108 22.09 0.61 0.95
C LEU A 108 20.87 0.72 1.89
N THR A 109 20.10 1.81 1.83
CA THR A 109 18.88 2.03 2.61
C THR A 109 18.04 3.14 1.97
N PHE A 110 16.73 3.15 2.25
CA PHE A 110 15.91 4.35 2.06
C PHE A 110 16.36 5.44 3.02
N TRP A 111 16.36 6.69 2.55
CA TRP A 111 16.83 7.85 3.32
C TRP A 111 15.74 8.63 4.07
N ASN A 112 14.47 8.40 3.75
CA ASN A 112 13.34 9.20 4.27
C ASN A 112 12.98 8.95 5.75
N GLY A 113 13.80 8.22 6.52
CA GLY A 113 13.58 7.94 7.95
C GLY A 113 12.58 6.82 8.24
N LEU A 114 11.65 6.57 7.33
CA LEU A 114 10.54 5.63 7.52
C LEU A 114 10.84 4.24 6.92
N SER A 115 12.12 3.90 6.77
CA SER A 115 12.57 2.75 5.98
C SER A 115 12.14 1.39 6.55
N ASP A 116 11.87 1.27 7.85
CA ASP A 116 11.28 0.06 8.48
C ASP A 116 9.90 0.30 9.14
N GLY A 117 9.36 1.52 9.05
CA GLY A 117 8.16 1.94 9.78
C GLY A 117 8.37 2.32 11.26
N TRP A 118 9.58 2.14 11.82
CA TRP A 118 9.91 2.42 13.22
C TRP A 118 11.01 3.48 13.41
N GLY A 119 11.50 4.09 12.33
CA GLY A 119 12.57 5.09 12.36
C GLY A 119 13.98 4.53 12.16
N ASN A 120 14.10 3.25 11.80
CA ASN A 120 15.37 2.60 11.49
C ASN A 120 15.60 2.53 9.97
N PHE A 121 16.87 2.30 9.64
CA PHE A 121 17.44 2.28 8.30
C PHE A 121 18.03 0.89 8.07
N PRO A 122 17.22 -0.14 7.79
CA PRO A 122 17.71 -1.50 7.55
C PRO A 122 18.62 -1.49 6.32
N GLU A 123 19.89 -1.81 6.54
CA GLU A 123 20.91 -1.75 5.51
C GLU A 123 20.94 -3.04 4.66
N ILE A 124 21.04 -2.88 3.35
CA ILE A 124 21.32 -3.94 2.40
C ILE A 124 22.74 -4.47 2.65
N THR A 125 22.86 -5.73 3.05
CA THR A 125 24.15 -6.36 3.44
C THR A 125 24.72 -7.33 2.42
N ASP A 126 23.93 -7.75 1.42
CA ASP A 126 24.24 -8.82 0.46
C ASP A 126 24.31 -8.33 -1.00
N ILE A 127 24.54 -7.02 -1.21
CA ILE A 127 24.59 -6.43 -2.54
C ILE A 127 25.66 -7.06 -3.43
N THR A 128 25.25 -7.41 -4.65
CA THR A 128 26.13 -7.84 -5.73
C THR A 128 25.95 -6.93 -6.94
N VAL A 129 27.05 -6.62 -7.62
CA VAL A 129 27.06 -5.74 -8.80
C VAL A 129 27.83 -6.41 -9.93
N LYS A 130 27.29 -6.33 -11.15
CA LYS A 130 28.00 -6.71 -12.39
C LYS A 130 28.03 -5.56 -13.39
N ILE A 131 29.09 -5.51 -14.18
CA ILE A 131 29.24 -4.65 -15.36
C ILE A 131 29.46 -5.56 -16.57
N ASP A 132 28.60 -5.48 -17.57
CA ASP A 132 28.60 -6.34 -18.76
C ASP A 132 28.74 -7.84 -18.41
N GLY A 133 27.94 -8.31 -17.43
CA GLY A 133 27.95 -9.68 -16.91
C GLY A 133 29.14 -10.05 -16.01
N ARG A 134 30.10 -9.15 -15.76
CA ARG A 134 31.27 -9.39 -14.90
C ARG A 134 31.08 -8.80 -13.51
N SER A 135 31.14 -9.63 -12.47
CA SER A 135 31.09 -9.16 -11.08
C SER A 135 32.23 -8.18 -10.77
N VAL A 136 31.90 -7.09 -10.05
CA VAL A 136 32.85 -6.09 -9.58
C VAL A 136 32.81 -5.97 -8.06
N SER A 137 33.91 -5.53 -7.46
CA SER A 137 33.98 -5.24 -6.02
C SER A 137 33.31 -3.92 -5.69
N THR A 138 32.42 -3.93 -4.69
CA THR A 138 31.87 -2.72 -4.09
C THR A 138 32.70 -2.28 -2.88
N ARG A 139 32.64 -0.99 -2.54
CA ARG A 139 33.14 -0.41 -1.29
C ARG A 139 32.00 0.37 -0.61
N LYS A 140 31.92 0.31 0.71
CA LYS A 140 30.94 1.14 1.45
C LYS A 140 31.47 2.56 1.62
N ILE A 141 30.66 3.54 1.24
CA ILE A 141 30.89 4.97 1.53
C ILE A 141 29.65 5.55 2.22
N TYR A 142 29.75 6.78 2.74
CA TYR A 142 28.64 7.53 3.30
C TYR A 142 28.57 8.92 2.67
N THR A 143 27.36 9.43 2.45
CA THR A 143 27.11 10.84 2.09
C THR A 143 26.23 11.51 3.14
N GLU A 144 26.10 12.83 3.05
CA GLU A 144 24.98 13.53 3.69
C GLU A 144 23.64 12.95 3.23
N ASN A 145 22.63 13.02 4.09
CA ASN A 145 21.30 12.51 3.80
C ASN A 145 20.53 13.51 2.93
N PRO A 146 19.92 13.11 1.80
CA PRO A 146 19.10 14.02 0.98
C PRO A 146 17.75 14.35 1.64
N SER A 147 17.29 13.56 2.62
CA SER A 147 16.07 13.83 3.38
C SER A 147 16.24 15.06 4.27
N ARG A 148 15.36 16.06 4.07
CA ARG A 148 15.24 17.23 4.97
C ARG A 148 14.80 16.89 6.39
N PHE A 149 14.42 15.64 6.66
CA PHE A 149 13.86 15.18 7.94
C PHE A 149 14.84 14.31 8.75
N GLU A 150 15.94 13.85 8.16
CA GLU A 150 16.88 12.92 8.79
C GLU A 150 18.32 13.39 8.60
N ASP A 151 19.11 13.43 9.67
CA ASP A 151 20.51 13.86 9.66
C ASP A 151 21.50 12.69 9.55
N LYS A 152 21.04 11.44 9.65
CA LYS A 152 21.85 10.23 9.59
C LYS A 152 22.45 10.04 8.19
N PRO A 153 23.79 10.00 8.04
CA PRO A 153 24.45 9.79 6.74
C PRO A 153 23.97 8.53 6.03
N VAL A 154 23.71 8.63 4.73
CA VAL A 154 23.22 7.49 3.93
C VAL A 154 24.41 6.60 3.54
N PRO A 155 24.37 5.28 3.81
CA PRO A 155 25.34 4.32 3.30
C PRO A 155 25.11 4.01 1.81
N TRP A 156 26.20 3.90 1.05
CA TRP A 156 26.20 3.52 -0.37
C TRP A 156 27.25 2.44 -0.65
N ALA A 157 26.93 1.53 -1.56
CA ALA A 157 27.90 0.73 -2.28
C ALA A 157 28.41 1.51 -3.50
N ALA A 158 29.67 1.92 -3.45
CA ALA A 158 30.38 2.53 -4.56
C ALA A 158 31.20 1.49 -5.35
N PHE A 159 31.24 1.63 -6.67
CA PHE A 159 31.99 0.78 -7.58
C PHE A 159 32.41 1.57 -8.83
N ASP A 160 33.57 1.24 -9.39
CA ASP A 160 34.14 2.02 -10.49
C ASP A 160 33.69 1.47 -11.85
N VAL A 161 33.15 2.35 -12.70
CA VAL A 161 32.62 2.01 -14.04
C VAL A 161 33.33 2.84 -15.10
N THR A 162 33.60 2.24 -16.26
CA THR A 162 34.01 2.96 -17.47
C THR A 162 32.92 2.84 -18.52
N PHE A 163 32.44 3.96 -19.02
CA PHE A 163 31.42 4.10 -20.05
C PHE A 163 32.08 4.55 -21.36
N PRO A 164 32.35 3.64 -22.31
CA PRO A 164 33.03 4.01 -23.55
C PRO A 164 32.15 4.88 -24.44
N ALA A 165 32.76 5.80 -25.18
CA ALA A 165 32.04 6.74 -26.05
C ALA A 165 31.11 6.00 -27.02
N ALA A 166 29.84 6.43 -27.06
CA ALA A 166 28.78 5.89 -27.92
C ALA A 166 28.51 4.37 -27.79
N LYS A 167 28.90 3.73 -26.67
CA LYS A 167 28.55 2.33 -26.36
C LYS A 167 27.59 2.22 -25.20
N ASP A 168 26.81 1.15 -25.23
CA ASP A 168 26.03 0.70 -24.08
C ASP A 168 26.93 -0.05 -23.10
N VAL A 169 26.66 0.15 -21.82
CA VAL A 169 27.19 -0.62 -20.69
C VAL A 169 25.99 -1.12 -19.90
N THR A 170 25.96 -2.42 -19.62
CA THR A 170 24.94 -3.01 -18.74
C THR A 170 25.45 -3.01 -17.31
N VAL A 171 24.71 -2.41 -16.39
CA VAL A 171 24.94 -2.55 -14.94
C VAL A 171 23.83 -3.42 -14.38
N GLU A 172 24.19 -4.49 -13.68
CA GLU A 172 23.25 -5.36 -12.95
C GLU A 172 23.51 -5.18 -11.45
N VAL A 173 22.46 -4.94 -10.66
CA VAL A 173 22.51 -4.91 -9.20
C VAL A 173 21.54 -5.96 -8.65
N SER A 174 21.95 -6.73 -7.65
CA SER A 174 21.07 -7.71 -7.00
C SER A 174 21.34 -7.81 -5.51
N TYR A 175 20.26 -7.84 -4.72
CA TYR A 175 20.30 -7.85 -3.26
C TYR A 175 18.98 -8.35 -2.65
N THR A 176 18.97 -8.61 -1.35
CA THR A 176 17.77 -8.98 -0.60
C THR A 176 17.17 -7.74 0.09
N GLY A 177 15.97 -7.34 -0.33
CA GLY A 177 15.22 -6.24 0.28
C GLY A 177 14.26 -6.75 1.38
N PRO A 178 14.29 -6.18 2.60
CA PRO A 178 13.28 -6.45 3.62
C PRO A 178 11.95 -5.75 3.26
N GLY A 179 10.83 -6.40 3.57
CA GLY A 179 9.51 -5.80 3.55
C GLY A 179 9.11 -5.29 4.93
N THR A 180 8.24 -4.28 4.98
CA THR A 180 7.86 -3.56 6.21
C THR A 180 6.35 -3.53 6.40
N GLY A 181 5.85 -3.36 7.63
CA GLY A 181 4.41 -3.19 7.85
C GLY A 181 3.89 -3.86 9.12
N GLU A 182 2.61 -4.24 9.08
CA GLU A 182 1.85 -4.87 10.16
C GLU A 182 0.94 -5.95 9.55
N PHE A 183 0.90 -7.14 10.14
CA PHE A 183 0.06 -8.24 9.67
C PHE A 183 -1.40 -7.75 9.52
N PRO A 184 -2.08 -7.99 8.38
CA PRO A 184 -1.76 -8.95 7.32
C PRO A 184 -0.96 -8.38 6.14
N ASN A 185 -0.43 -7.15 6.20
CA ASN A 185 0.05 -6.41 5.04
C ASN A 185 1.55 -6.06 5.12
N VAL A 186 2.24 -6.15 3.99
CA VAL A 186 3.67 -5.83 3.84
C VAL A 186 3.88 -4.88 2.67
N ALA A 187 4.73 -3.88 2.86
CA ALA A 187 5.18 -2.95 1.85
C ALA A 187 6.60 -3.27 1.39
N PHE A 188 6.82 -3.11 0.09
CA PHE A 188 8.15 -3.01 -0.51
C PHE A 188 8.30 -1.65 -1.18
N ARG A 189 9.54 -1.17 -1.25
CA ARG A 189 9.87 0.09 -1.90
C ARG A 189 11.06 -0.08 -2.83
N TYR A 190 11.14 0.75 -3.86
CA TYR A 190 12.32 0.91 -4.72
C TYR A 190 12.48 2.39 -5.11
N ILE A 191 13.71 2.89 -5.26
CA ILE A 191 13.94 4.32 -5.43
C ILE A 191 14.13 4.64 -6.93
N LEU A 192 13.34 5.55 -7.47
CA LEU A 192 13.45 6.02 -8.87
C LEU A 192 13.94 7.45 -9.03
N GLU A 193 13.88 8.32 -8.00
CA GLU A 193 14.24 9.76 -7.94
C GLU A 193 15.72 10.16 -8.28
N THR A 194 16.28 9.44 -9.23
CA THR A 194 17.56 8.75 -9.10
C THR A 194 18.28 8.73 -10.44
N GLY A 195 17.52 8.34 -11.47
CA GLY A 195 17.83 8.64 -12.86
C GLY A 195 18.15 10.10 -13.10
N ALA A 196 17.58 11.03 -12.32
CA ALA A 196 17.81 12.48 -12.37
C ALA A 196 19.27 12.92 -12.06
N GLY A 197 20.12 12.01 -11.58
CA GLY A 197 21.57 12.24 -11.53
C GLY A 197 22.27 12.08 -12.88
N TRP A 198 21.68 11.33 -13.82
CA TRP A 198 22.24 11.03 -15.14
C TRP A 198 21.75 12.01 -16.19
N LYS A 199 22.50 12.13 -17.27
CA LYS A 199 22.20 13.08 -18.34
C LYS A 199 20.88 12.72 -19.04
N ASP A 200 20.00 13.72 -19.15
CA ASP A 200 18.66 13.61 -19.75
C ASP A 200 17.77 12.55 -19.06
N THR A 201 16.51 12.48 -19.47
CA THR A 201 15.51 11.53 -18.93
C THR A 201 15.94 10.06 -19.05
N ILE A 202 15.46 9.20 -18.15
CA ILE A 202 15.55 7.73 -18.32
C ILE A 202 14.71 7.32 -19.54
N GLY A 203 15.32 6.68 -20.52
CA GLY A 203 14.64 6.33 -21.78
C GLY A 203 13.40 5.45 -21.60
N SER A 204 13.48 4.38 -20.81
CA SER A 204 12.32 3.58 -20.36
C SER A 204 12.56 2.89 -19.02
N VAL A 205 11.54 2.82 -18.17
CA VAL A 205 11.58 2.12 -16.88
C VAL A 205 10.49 1.06 -16.85
N ASP A 206 10.84 -0.19 -16.55
CA ASP A 206 9.90 -1.29 -16.30
C ASP A 206 10.10 -1.82 -14.86
N ILE A 207 9.15 -1.58 -13.96
CA ILE A 207 9.15 -2.15 -12.61
C ILE A 207 8.21 -3.35 -12.58
N ILE A 208 8.69 -4.48 -12.04
CA ILE A 208 8.00 -5.76 -12.01
C ILE A 208 8.04 -6.32 -10.58
N VAL A 209 6.91 -6.32 -9.90
CA VAL A 209 6.74 -7.00 -8.60
C VAL A 209 6.14 -8.37 -8.88
N ARG A 210 6.90 -9.44 -8.65
CA ARG A 210 6.50 -10.83 -8.91
C ARG A 210 6.11 -11.52 -7.61
N LEU A 211 4.86 -11.95 -7.54
CA LEU A 211 4.28 -12.63 -6.39
C LEU A 211 4.44 -14.16 -6.51
N PRO A 212 4.47 -14.88 -5.36
CA PRO A 212 4.58 -16.33 -5.36
C PRO A 212 3.26 -17.07 -5.69
N TYR A 213 2.24 -16.33 -6.12
CA TYR A 213 0.87 -16.72 -6.50
C TYR A 213 0.32 -15.70 -7.52
N GLU A 214 -0.87 -15.96 -8.06
CA GLU A 214 -1.55 -15.03 -8.97
C GLU A 214 -1.84 -13.69 -8.28
N ALA A 215 -1.42 -12.59 -8.91
CA ALA A 215 -1.61 -11.23 -8.45
C ALA A 215 -3.03 -10.75 -8.80
N SER A 216 -3.67 -10.04 -7.87
CA SER A 216 -5.01 -9.48 -8.04
C SER A 216 -5.24 -8.30 -7.09
N GLU A 217 -6.29 -7.52 -7.31
CA GLU A 217 -6.71 -6.47 -6.37
C GLU A 217 -6.99 -7.02 -4.96
N HIS A 218 -7.27 -8.32 -4.79
CA HIS A 218 -7.43 -8.93 -3.46
C HIS A 218 -6.11 -8.98 -2.68
N ASN A 219 -4.96 -9.13 -3.35
CA ASN A 219 -3.65 -9.29 -2.70
C ASN A 219 -2.66 -8.15 -2.96
N VAL A 220 -3.01 -7.19 -3.82
CA VAL A 220 -2.34 -5.89 -3.99
C VAL A 220 -3.24 -4.82 -3.36
N VAL A 221 -2.71 -4.08 -2.39
CA VAL A 221 -3.49 -3.16 -1.55
C VAL A 221 -3.36 -1.74 -2.09
N TYR A 222 -4.43 -1.23 -2.70
CA TYR A 222 -4.48 0.15 -3.22
C TYR A 222 -5.08 1.15 -2.21
N ASP A 223 -5.45 0.70 -1.01
CA ASP A 223 -5.97 1.55 0.04
C ASP A 223 -4.89 2.49 0.62
N PRO A 224 -5.07 3.82 0.59
CA PRO A 224 -4.14 4.75 1.24
C PRO A 224 -4.18 4.71 2.78
N GLN A 225 -5.15 4.03 3.40
CA GLN A 225 -5.36 4.01 4.85
C GLN A 225 -4.60 2.93 5.61
N THR A 226 -3.69 2.16 4.98
CA THR A 226 -2.88 1.14 5.71
C THR A 226 -2.05 1.75 6.84
N GLY A 227 -1.74 3.05 6.75
CA GLY A 227 -1.11 3.84 7.81
C GLY A 227 0.42 3.80 7.82
N PHE A 228 1.04 2.98 6.96
CA PHE A 228 2.49 2.90 6.78
C PHE A 228 2.95 2.95 5.31
N SER A 229 2.05 2.70 4.36
CA SER A 229 2.37 2.59 2.93
C SER A 229 1.13 2.77 2.02
N ALA A 230 1.31 3.30 0.82
CA ALA A 230 0.31 3.44 -0.23
C ALA A 230 0.89 2.99 -1.58
N THR A 231 0.24 2.03 -2.24
CA THR A 231 0.74 1.49 -3.52
C THR A 231 0.75 2.56 -4.61
N THR A 232 1.90 2.72 -5.29
CA THR A 232 2.09 3.62 -6.42
C THR A 232 1.01 3.35 -7.49
N PRO A 233 0.23 4.35 -7.93
CA PRO A 233 -0.85 4.15 -8.88
C PRO A 233 -0.34 3.81 -10.29
N GLY A 234 -1.25 3.39 -11.18
CA GLY A 234 -0.94 3.16 -12.60
C GLY A 234 -0.37 1.78 -12.94
N SER A 235 -0.31 0.86 -11.97
CA SER A 235 0.12 -0.52 -12.19
C SER A 235 -0.81 -1.32 -13.10
N VAL A 236 -0.26 -2.23 -13.90
CA VAL A 236 -0.99 -3.30 -14.60
C VAL A 236 -0.72 -4.64 -13.91
N ILE A 237 -1.79 -5.38 -13.57
CA ILE A 237 -1.70 -6.73 -13.01
C ILE A 237 -1.84 -7.75 -14.16
N SER A 238 -0.96 -8.76 -14.19
CA SER A 238 -1.04 -9.87 -15.15
C SER A 238 -0.37 -11.13 -14.60
N GLY A 239 -1.14 -12.22 -14.47
CA GLY A 239 -0.65 -13.48 -13.93
C GLY A 239 -0.08 -13.29 -12.52
N HIS A 240 1.21 -13.54 -12.34
CA HIS A 240 1.90 -13.41 -11.04
C HIS A 240 2.55 -12.03 -10.83
N GLU A 241 2.32 -11.05 -11.70
CA GLU A 241 3.11 -9.82 -11.75
C GLU A 241 2.25 -8.56 -11.67
N VAL A 242 2.73 -7.58 -10.90
CA VAL A 242 2.26 -6.20 -10.85
C VAL A 242 3.34 -5.34 -11.51
N ARG A 243 2.96 -4.55 -12.52
CA ARG A 243 3.90 -3.89 -13.43
C ARG A 243 3.64 -2.40 -13.56
N TRP A 244 4.68 -1.59 -13.45
CA TRP A 244 4.66 -0.17 -13.80
C TRP A 244 5.59 0.05 -14.99
N ARG A 245 5.18 0.93 -15.91
CA ARG A 245 5.99 1.32 -17.05
C ARG A 245 6.01 2.83 -17.19
N TYR A 246 7.21 3.37 -17.41
CA TYR A 246 7.45 4.77 -17.72
C TYR A 246 8.32 4.88 -18.98
N ASP A 247 8.09 5.88 -19.81
CA ASP A 247 8.86 6.14 -21.03
C ASP A 247 9.33 7.62 -21.00
N ASN A 248 10.64 7.86 -21.18
CA ASN A 248 11.29 9.17 -21.05
C ASN A 248 11.05 9.86 -19.68
N LEU A 249 11.19 9.13 -18.58
CA LEU A 249 10.96 9.60 -17.22
C LEU A 249 12.07 10.55 -16.74
N GLU A 250 11.70 11.73 -16.26
CA GLU A 250 12.57 12.60 -15.44
C GLU A 250 12.16 12.40 -13.97
N PRO A 251 12.84 11.53 -13.22
CA PRO A 251 12.25 10.99 -12.02
C PRO A 251 12.42 11.89 -10.79
N THR A 252 11.42 11.84 -9.91
CA THR A 252 11.31 12.63 -8.68
C THR A 252 10.95 11.75 -7.49
N GLU A 253 10.94 12.30 -6.26
CA GLU A 253 10.48 11.59 -5.05
C GLU A 253 9.10 10.92 -5.23
N ALA A 254 8.23 11.52 -6.06
CA ALA A 254 6.88 11.02 -6.34
C ALA A 254 6.86 9.82 -7.30
N ASP A 255 7.96 9.54 -8.00
CA ASP A 255 8.10 8.40 -8.91
C ASP A 255 8.70 7.17 -8.22
N ASN A 256 9.18 7.29 -6.98
CA ASN A 256 9.62 6.16 -6.17
C ASN A 256 8.52 5.10 -6.07
N LEU A 257 8.90 3.82 -6.18
CA LEU A 257 7.98 2.71 -5.99
C LEU A 257 7.68 2.55 -4.52
N GLU A 258 6.39 2.45 -4.21
CA GLU A 258 5.86 1.88 -3.00
C GLU A 258 4.78 0.85 -3.41
N VAL A 259 4.80 -0.34 -2.85
CA VAL A 259 3.81 -1.39 -3.16
C VAL A 259 3.43 -2.12 -1.88
N THR A 260 2.17 -2.00 -1.49
CA THR A 260 1.59 -2.74 -0.37
C THR A 260 0.90 -4.00 -0.88
N LEU A 261 1.22 -5.12 -0.25
CA LEU A 261 0.73 -6.45 -0.58
C LEU A 261 0.14 -7.10 0.67
N THR A 262 -0.83 -7.99 0.50
CA THR A 262 -1.14 -8.97 1.54
C THR A 262 0.07 -9.89 1.71
N MET A 263 0.53 -10.10 2.94
CA MET A 263 1.66 -10.96 3.28
C MET A 263 1.48 -12.36 2.67
N PRO A 264 2.53 -12.94 2.06
CA PRO A 264 2.39 -14.23 1.40
C PRO A 264 1.86 -15.36 2.28
N GLU A 265 2.24 -15.39 3.56
CA GLU A 265 1.72 -16.35 4.55
C GLU A 265 0.24 -16.15 4.90
N ALA A 266 -0.27 -14.92 4.83
CA ALA A 266 -1.68 -14.60 5.07
C ALA A 266 -2.52 -14.98 3.84
N TRP A 267 -2.07 -14.60 2.64
CA TRP A 267 -2.73 -14.97 1.38
C TRP A 267 -2.72 -16.49 1.13
N GLN A 268 -1.65 -17.19 1.52
CA GLN A 268 -1.58 -18.65 1.40
C GLN A 268 -2.68 -19.36 2.21
N LYS A 269 -3.16 -18.80 3.33
CA LYS A 269 -4.31 -19.33 4.10
C LYS A 269 -5.61 -19.21 3.29
N VAL A 270 -5.83 -18.06 2.63
CA VAL A 270 -6.97 -17.87 1.73
C VAL A 270 -6.97 -18.90 0.60
N LEU A 271 -5.82 -19.13 -0.04
CA LEU A 271 -5.69 -20.13 -1.11
C LEU A 271 -5.98 -21.56 -0.63
N ILE A 272 -5.51 -21.93 0.57
CA ILE A 272 -5.76 -23.26 1.17
C ILE A 272 -7.25 -23.47 1.46
N GLU A 273 -7.93 -22.48 2.08
CA GLU A 273 -9.34 -22.66 2.44
C GLU A 273 -10.28 -22.55 1.22
N ARG A 274 -9.90 -21.81 0.16
CA ARG A 274 -10.55 -21.90 -1.15
C ARG A 274 -10.50 -23.34 -1.69
N GLU A 275 -9.31 -23.94 -1.73
CA GLU A 275 -9.12 -25.32 -2.19
C GLU A 275 -9.88 -26.35 -1.33
N ASN A 276 -9.99 -26.13 -0.01
CA ASN A 276 -10.77 -26.98 0.89
C ASN A 276 -12.28 -26.92 0.57
N VAL A 277 -12.83 -25.71 0.38
CA VAL A 277 -14.23 -25.51 0.00
C VAL A 277 -14.53 -26.08 -1.39
N GLU A 278 -13.65 -25.90 -2.37
CA GLU A 278 -13.80 -26.49 -3.71
C GLU A 278 -13.85 -28.02 -3.68
N LYS A 279 -13.05 -28.67 -2.83
CA LYS A 279 -13.05 -30.12 -2.64
C LYS A 279 -14.28 -30.63 -1.87
N SER A 280 -14.75 -29.83 -0.90
CA SER A 280 -15.78 -30.21 0.07
C SER A 280 -16.80 -29.08 0.28
N PRO A 281 -17.65 -28.75 -0.71
CA PRO A 281 -18.55 -27.59 -0.63
C PRO A 281 -19.67 -27.73 0.42
N ASN A 282 -19.85 -28.93 0.98
CA ASN A 282 -20.76 -29.19 2.11
C ASN A 282 -20.04 -29.24 3.47
N ASP A 283 -18.75 -28.88 3.53
CA ASP A 283 -17.99 -28.74 4.78
C ASP A 283 -18.16 -27.31 5.32
N GLY A 284 -19.05 -27.14 6.30
CA GLY A 284 -19.29 -25.86 6.96
C GLY A 284 -18.04 -25.32 7.67
N GLU A 285 -17.17 -26.19 8.17
CA GLU A 285 -15.91 -25.79 8.80
C GLU A 285 -14.93 -25.17 7.79
N ALA A 286 -14.89 -25.71 6.56
CA ALA A 286 -14.09 -25.13 5.48
C ALA A 286 -14.61 -23.74 5.07
N TRP A 287 -15.93 -23.58 4.96
CA TRP A 287 -16.56 -22.28 4.72
C TRP A 287 -16.26 -21.27 5.83
N GLY A 288 -16.36 -21.68 7.09
CA GLY A 288 -16.06 -20.83 8.25
C GLY A 288 -14.59 -20.37 8.26
N ARG A 289 -13.66 -21.31 8.01
CA ARG A 289 -12.23 -20.98 7.90
C ARG A 289 -11.94 -20.07 6.70
N LEU A 290 -12.61 -20.24 5.56
CA LEU A 290 -12.48 -19.35 4.40
C LEU A 290 -13.00 -17.94 4.71
N GLY A 291 -14.18 -17.81 5.32
CA GLY A 291 -14.73 -16.53 5.77
C GLY A 291 -13.79 -15.81 6.74
N LYS A 292 -13.21 -16.55 7.68
CA LYS A 292 -12.16 -16.04 8.58
C LYS A 292 -10.89 -15.64 7.82
N ALA A 293 -10.41 -16.43 6.88
CA ALA A 293 -9.20 -16.12 6.11
C ALA A 293 -9.36 -14.81 5.31
N TYR A 294 -10.54 -14.58 4.70
CA TYR A 294 -10.87 -13.30 4.07
C TYR A 294 -10.90 -12.14 5.07
N LYS A 295 -11.55 -12.33 6.23
CA LYS A 295 -11.58 -11.34 7.32
C LYS A 295 -10.18 -10.97 7.83
N ASP A 296 -9.30 -11.97 7.94
CA ASP A 296 -7.93 -11.77 8.40
C ASP A 296 -7.10 -10.92 7.41
N VAL A 297 -7.32 -11.04 6.09
CA VAL A 297 -6.54 -10.30 5.07
C VAL A 297 -7.12 -8.95 4.64
N ILE A 298 -8.42 -8.71 4.85
CA ILE A 298 -9.04 -7.40 4.63
C ILE A 298 -8.82 -6.44 5.82
N GLY A 299 -8.51 -6.96 7.00
CA GLY A 299 -8.30 -6.17 8.21
C GLY A 299 -7.16 -5.15 8.09
N LEU A 300 -7.43 -3.92 8.52
CA LEU A 300 -6.42 -2.90 8.78
C LEU A 300 -6.28 -2.71 10.29
N ARG A 301 -5.29 -1.92 10.72
CA ARG A 301 -5.13 -1.53 12.14
C ARG A 301 -6.37 -0.84 12.72
N ARG A 302 -7.20 -0.24 11.85
CA ARG A 302 -8.54 0.32 12.15
C ARG A 302 -9.43 0.08 10.94
N GLY A 303 -10.57 -0.57 11.14
CA GLY A 303 -11.50 -0.88 10.05
C GLY A 303 -10.98 -1.88 9.03
N LEU A 304 -11.64 -1.89 7.88
CA LEU A 304 -11.36 -2.82 6.78
C LEU A 304 -10.81 -2.04 5.57
N ARG A 305 -10.12 -2.73 4.65
CA ARG A 305 -9.73 -2.15 3.35
C ARG A 305 -10.95 -1.63 2.60
N GLN A 306 -10.91 -0.35 2.20
CA GLN A 306 -11.94 0.34 1.44
C GLN A 306 -11.66 0.39 -0.07
N ASP A 307 -10.47 -0.06 -0.51
CA ASP A 307 -10.18 -0.27 -1.93
C ASP A 307 -11.10 -1.34 -2.55
N LYS A 308 -11.22 -1.37 -3.88
CA LYS A 308 -12.12 -2.28 -4.61
C LYS A 308 -11.88 -3.75 -4.27
N GLY A 309 -10.63 -4.18 -4.16
CA GLY A 309 -10.28 -5.54 -3.75
C GLY A 309 -10.62 -5.83 -2.29
N GLY A 310 -10.54 -4.83 -1.42
CA GLY A 310 -11.08 -4.87 -0.06
C GLY A 310 -12.60 -5.08 -0.04
N GLN A 311 -13.36 -4.27 -0.77
CA GLN A 311 -14.82 -4.40 -0.85
C GLN A 311 -15.26 -5.77 -1.39
N GLU A 312 -14.56 -6.30 -2.41
CA GLU A 312 -14.77 -7.65 -2.92
C GLU A 312 -14.44 -8.73 -1.88
N LEU A 313 -13.34 -8.59 -1.12
CA LEU A 313 -12.99 -9.50 -0.02
C LEU A 313 -14.00 -9.47 1.13
N LEU A 314 -14.63 -8.33 1.41
CA LEU A 314 -15.69 -8.23 2.42
C LEU A 314 -16.92 -9.03 1.98
N ALA A 315 -17.36 -8.86 0.73
CA ALA A 315 -18.47 -9.63 0.17
C ALA A 315 -18.19 -11.14 0.20
N LEU A 316 -16.99 -11.56 -0.21
CA LEU A 316 -16.55 -12.97 -0.16
C LEU A 316 -16.46 -13.51 1.29
N SER A 317 -16.08 -12.69 2.26
CA SER A 317 -16.07 -13.06 3.68
C SER A 317 -17.50 -13.27 4.21
N ILE A 318 -18.42 -12.36 3.88
CA ILE A 318 -19.85 -12.46 4.23
C ILE A 318 -20.46 -13.72 3.61
N GLU A 319 -20.27 -13.95 2.31
CA GLU A 319 -20.78 -15.12 1.60
C GLU A 319 -20.27 -16.43 2.21
N ALA A 320 -18.98 -16.50 2.57
CA ALA A 320 -18.40 -17.69 3.18
C ALA A 320 -18.97 -17.96 4.60
N TYR A 321 -19.21 -16.92 5.42
CA TYR A 321 -19.90 -17.08 6.69
C TYR A 321 -21.39 -17.48 6.53
N GLU A 322 -22.09 -16.96 5.51
CA GLU A 322 -23.47 -17.36 5.21
C GLU A 322 -23.57 -18.83 4.79
N ASN A 323 -22.66 -19.30 3.93
CA ASN A 323 -22.59 -20.72 3.55
C ASN A 323 -22.25 -21.60 4.77
N CYS A 324 -21.27 -21.20 5.58
CA CYS A 324 -20.90 -21.87 6.83
C CYS A 324 -22.11 -22.09 7.75
N LEU A 325 -22.83 -21.02 8.08
CA LEU A 325 -23.98 -21.05 9.00
C LEU A 325 -25.23 -21.71 8.40
N SER A 326 -25.32 -21.84 7.08
CA SER A 326 -26.36 -22.67 6.44
C SER A 326 -26.15 -24.18 6.67
N ILE A 327 -24.91 -24.60 6.96
CA ILE A 327 -24.52 -25.99 7.23
C ILE A 327 -24.37 -26.23 8.73
N LEU A 328 -23.85 -25.25 9.48
CA LEU A 328 -23.58 -25.28 10.92
C LEU A 328 -24.34 -24.16 11.66
N PRO A 329 -25.70 -24.20 11.68
CA PRO A 329 -26.52 -23.14 12.29
C PRO A 329 -26.50 -23.11 13.83
N ASP A 330 -25.90 -24.12 14.46
CA ASP A 330 -25.80 -24.26 15.92
C ASP A 330 -24.33 -24.16 16.40
N ASP A 331 -23.43 -23.56 15.61
CA ASP A 331 -22.03 -23.34 16.01
C ASP A 331 -21.77 -21.92 16.53
N SER A 332 -21.45 -21.81 17.82
CA SER A 332 -21.24 -20.52 18.49
C SER A 332 -20.00 -19.77 17.99
N LEU A 333 -18.97 -20.47 17.51
CA LEU A 333 -17.71 -19.87 17.07
C LEU A 333 -17.86 -19.23 15.69
N TRP A 334 -18.64 -19.83 14.80
CA TRP A 334 -18.93 -19.26 13.48
C TRP A 334 -19.90 -18.08 13.54
N HIS A 335 -20.95 -18.15 14.38
CA HIS A 335 -21.81 -17.00 14.66
C HIS A 335 -21.02 -15.82 15.25
N PHE A 336 -20.16 -16.08 16.23
CA PHE A 336 -19.24 -15.08 16.76
C PHE A 336 -18.30 -14.52 15.67
N GLY A 337 -17.71 -15.39 14.86
CA GLY A 337 -16.75 -15.00 13.82
C GLY A 337 -17.38 -14.07 12.77
N PHE A 338 -18.65 -14.28 12.44
CA PHE A 338 -19.42 -13.43 11.55
C PHE A 338 -19.86 -12.12 12.21
N ALA A 339 -20.28 -12.17 13.48
CA ALA A 339 -20.60 -10.98 14.27
C ALA A 339 -19.39 -10.02 14.36
N GLU A 340 -18.19 -10.55 14.59
CA GLU A 340 -16.93 -9.80 14.65
C GLU A 340 -16.61 -9.09 13.31
N LEU A 341 -16.88 -9.74 12.16
CA LEU A 341 -16.74 -9.12 10.83
C LEU A 341 -17.69 -7.94 10.66
N LEU A 342 -18.98 -8.19 10.86
CA LEU A 342 -20.05 -7.22 10.63
C LEU A 342 -19.97 -6.03 11.59
N TRP A 343 -19.59 -6.27 12.85
CA TRP A 343 -19.36 -5.22 13.83
C TRP A 343 -18.18 -4.32 13.44
N ASN A 344 -17.04 -4.90 13.04
CA ASN A 344 -15.87 -4.10 12.64
C ASN A 344 -16.18 -3.25 11.41
N HIS A 345 -16.82 -3.82 10.38
CA HIS A 345 -17.28 -3.07 9.22
C HIS A 345 -18.21 -1.92 9.60
N PHE A 346 -19.25 -2.19 10.41
CA PHE A 346 -20.16 -1.15 10.86
C PHE A 346 -19.45 -0.07 11.69
N TYR A 347 -18.66 -0.44 12.69
CA TYR A 347 -18.15 0.51 13.68
C TYR A 347 -17.04 1.42 13.13
N PHE A 348 -16.20 0.92 12.22
CA PHE A 348 -15.12 1.71 11.65
C PHE A 348 -15.48 2.35 10.31
N ASP A 349 -16.21 1.65 9.45
CA ASP A 349 -16.40 2.09 8.06
C ASP A 349 -17.74 2.84 7.89
N ILE A 350 -18.82 2.39 8.55
CA ILE A 350 -20.17 2.95 8.39
C ILE A 350 -20.49 4.02 9.44
N HIS A 351 -20.31 3.73 10.73
CA HIS A 351 -20.85 4.52 11.85
C HIS A 351 -20.42 6.00 11.84
N TRP A 352 -19.21 6.29 11.36
CA TRP A 352 -18.63 7.63 11.30
C TRP A 352 -18.98 8.40 10.02
N VAL A 353 -19.47 7.71 8.97
CA VAL A 353 -19.79 8.26 7.65
C VAL A 353 -21.30 8.37 7.47
N GLU A 354 -22.03 7.30 7.81
CA GLU A 354 -23.48 7.16 7.71
C GLU A 354 -24.08 6.80 9.09
N PRO A 355 -24.10 7.73 10.07
CA PRO A 355 -24.50 7.47 11.46
C PRO A 355 -25.98 7.11 11.68
N ASN A 356 -26.73 6.89 10.59
CA ASN A 356 -28.12 6.44 10.59
C ASN A 356 -28.30 5.06 9.94
N GLU A 357 -27.27 4.49 9.31
CA GLU A 357 -27.34 3.18 8.65
C GLU A 357 -26.96 2.07 9.63
N TYR A 358 -27.97 1.48 10.26
CA TYR A 358 -27.81 0.50 11.34
C TYR A 358 -28.07 -0.95 10.91
N SER A 359 -28.34 -1.25 9.62
CA SER A 359 -28.70 -2.62 9.20
C SER A 359 -27.58 -3.64 9.48
N VAL A 360 -26.33 -3.28 9.17
CA VAL A 360 -25.13 -4.10 9.43
C VAL A 360 -24.92 -4.31 10.92
N MET A 361 -25.12 -3.27 11.75
CA MET A 361 -25.05 -3.38 13.21
C MET A 361 -26.12 -4.34 13.76
N VAL A 362 -27.37 -4.18 13.34
CA VAL A 362 -28.49 -5.04 13.76
C VAL A 362 -28.24 -6.49 13.34
N ARG A 363 -27.58 -6.72 12.20
CA ARG A 363 -27.14 -8.06 11.80
C ARG A 363 -26.04 -8.59 12.74
N ALA A 364 -24.97 -7.82 12.96
CA ALA A 364 -23.88 -8.20 13.86
C ALA A 364 -24.38 -8.58 15.27
N LEU A 365 -25.32 -7.79 15.82
CA LEU A 365 -25.95 -8.03 17.11
C LEU A 365 -26.79 -9.31 17.15
N LYS A 366 -27.47 -9.67 16.04
CA LYS A 366 -28.21 -10.94 15.95
C LYS A 366 -27.27 -12.13 15.98
N GLU A 367 -26.22 -12.11 15.15
CA GLU A 367 -25.21 -13.19 15.12
C GLU A 367 -24.53 -13.34 16.49
N LEU A 368 -24.17 -12.22 17.13
CA LEU A 368 -23.56 -12.24 18.47
C LEU A 368 -24.51 -12.78 19.55
N LYS A 369 -25.80 -12.43 19.49
CA LYS A 369 -26.78 -12.98 20.41
C LYS A 369 -26.92 -14.49 20.19
N THR A 370 -27.01 -14.95 18.94
CA THR A 370 -27.11 -16.39 18.61
C THR A 370 -25.89 -17.15 19.14
N ALA A 371 -24.67 -16.60 18.99
CA ALA A 371 -23.46 -17.20 19.56
C ALA A 371 -23.54 -17.41 21.08
N LEU A 372 -24.04 -16.41 21.83
CA LEU A 372 -24.20 -16.47 23.28
C LEU A 372 -25.43 -17.28 23.74
N ASP A 373 -26.46 -17.42 22.91
CA ASP A 373 -27.60 -18.31 23.16
C ASP A 373 -27.19 -19.79 23.02
N ILE A 374 -26.28 -20.10 22.09
CA ILE A 374 -25.70 -21.44 21.89
C ILE A 374 -24.66 -21.76 22.98
N ASP A 375 -23.74 -20.84 23.23
CA ASP A 375 -22.66 -20.99 24.21
C ASP A 375 -22.50 -19.70 25.05
N PRO A 376 -23.17 -19.62 26.22
CA PRO A 376 -23.07 -18.47 27.12
C PRO A 376 -21.67 -18.22 27.68
N ASP A 377 -20.80 -19.24 27.68
CA ASP A 377 -19.42 -19.17 28.22
C ASP A 377 -18.39 -18.85 27.11
N ASN A 378 -18.83 -18.56 25.87
CA ASN A 378 -17.95 -18.16 24.76
C ASN A 378 -17.28 -16.81 25.05
N GLN A 379 -16.08 -16.87 25.64
CA GLN A 379 -15.33 -15.69 26.07
C GLN A 379 -15.12 -14.67 24.94
N ARG A 380 -14.92 -15.11 23.69
CA ARG A 380 -14.71 -14.17 22.56
C ARG A 380 -15.99 -13.40 22.23
N ALA A 381 -17.15 -14.05 22.31
CA ALA A 381 -18.43 -13.39 22.17
C ALA A 381 -18.73 -12.44 23.35
N LEU A 382 -18.40 -12.84 24.58
CA LEU A 382 -18.51 -11.96 25.76
C LEU A 382 -17.60 -10.73 25.66
N ASP A 383 -16.37 -10.90 25.18
CA ASP A 383 -15.40 -9.80 24.97
C ASP A 383 -15.90 -8.82 23.90
N LEU A 384 -16.43 -9.32 22.78
CA LEU A 384 -17.03 -8.50 21.73
C LEU A 384 -18.30 -7.77 22.22
N ALA A 385 -19.16 -8.44 22.99
CA ALA A 385 -20.32 -7.80 23.63
C ALA A 385 -19.89 -6.67 24.58
N GLN A 386 -18.86 -6.90 25.39
CA GLN A 386 -18.29 -5.90 26.28
C GLN A 386 -17.67 -4.72 25.51
N GLN A 387 -17.03 -4.97 24.37
CA GLN A 387 -16.52 -3.93 23.45
C GLN A 387 -17.68 -3.11 22.85
N ILE A 388 -18.75 -3.75 22.38
CA ILE A 388 -19.92 -3.09 21.81
C ILE A 388 -20.60 -2.19 22.84
N ASN A 389 -20.89 -2.69 24.03
CA ASN A 389 -21.46 -1.90 25.14
C ASN A 389 -20.55 -0.73 25.54
N TRP A 390 -19.22 -0.88 25.49
CA TRP A 390 -18.29 0.22 25.76
C TRP A 390 -18.29 1.28 24.64
N SER A 391 -18.34 0.85 23.39
CA SER A 391 -18.32 1.73 22.20
C SER A 391 -19.66 2.43 21.94
N LEU A 392 -20.79 1.75 22.18
CA LEU A 392 -22.16 2.20 21.92
C LEU A 392 -23.11 1.67 23.02
N PRO A 393 -23.12 2.25 24.24
CA PRO A 393 -23.96 1.78 25.35
C PRO A 393 -25.47 1.88 25.09
N ASP A 394 -25.89 2.68 24.09
CA ASP A 394 -27.31 2.79 23.69
C ASP A 394 -27.82 1.57 22.91
N VAL A 395 -26.92 0.71 22.38
CA VAL A 395 -27.32 -0.46 21.55
C VAL A 395 -27.22 -1.78 22.32
N MET A 396 -26.45 -1.82 23.40
CA MET A 396 -26.25 -2.96 24.28
C MET A 396 -25.96 -2.50 25.71
N SER A 397 -26.65 -3.07 26.70
CA SER A 397 -26.39 -2.79 28.13
C SER A 397 -25.26 -3.65 28.70
N PRO A 398 -24.62 -3.24 29.81
CA PRO A 398 -23.68 -4.10 30.54
C PRO A 398 -24.36 -5.38 31.05
N PRO A 399 -23.60 -6.46 31.32
CA PRO A 399 -24.18 -7.74 31.69
C PRO A 399 -24.87 -7.70 33.05
N GLY A 400 -26.12 -8.17 33.09
CA GLY A 400 -26.89 -8.40 34.31
C GLY A 400 -26.91 -9.88 34.71
N GLU A 401 -27.88 -10.27 35.56
CA GLU A 401 -28.03 -11.67 36.03
C GLU A 401 -28.29 -12.67 34.88
N ASN A 402 -28.79 -12.21 33.73
CA ASN A 402 -29.10 -13.01 32.54
C ASN A 402 -28.15 -12.75 31.36
N GLY A 403 -26.98 -12.14 31.59
CA GLY A 403 -26.06 -11.71 30.52
C GLY A 403 -26.37 -10.32 29.95
N PHE A 404 -25.99 -10.07 28.70
CA PHE A 404 -26.10 -8.78 28.03
C PHE A 404 -27.52 -8.53 27.45
N ASP A 405 -28.09 -7.35 27.70
CA ASP A 405 -29.34 -6.92 27.04
C ASP A 405 -29.05 -6.22 25.70
N PHE A 406 -29.51 -6.84 24.61
CA PHE A 406 -29.37 -6.34 23.24
C PHE A 406 -30.45 -5.29 22.92
N LEU A 407 -30.29 -4.07 23.46
CA LEU A 407 -31.27 -2.98 23.35
C LEU A 407 -31.72 -2.72 21.90
N ALA A 408 -30.79 -2.64 20.95
CA ALA A 408 -31.12 -2.36 19.55
C ALA A 408 -31.87 -3.49 18.81
N LEU A 409 -31.98 -4.69 19.40
CA LEU A 409 -32.81 -5.78 18.87
C LEU A 409 -34.24 -5.78 19.46
N THR A 410 -34.47 -5.10 20.58
CA THR A 410 -35.76 -5.04 21.28
C THR A 410 -36.46 -3.69 21.15
N ALA A 411 -35.71 -2.62 20.90
CA ALA A 411 -36.25 -1.30 20.63
C ALA A 411 -37.11 -1.31 19.35
N THR A 412 -38.41 -1.03 19.49
CA THR A 412 -39.21 -0.58 18.34
C THR A 412 -38.57 0.70 17.81
N PRO A 413 -38.27 0.83 16.49
CA PRO A 413 -37.58 1.99 15.94
C PRO A 413 -38.35 3.29 16.22
N THR A 414 -37.99 3.93 17.32
CA THR A 414 -38.42 5.28 17.63
C THR A 414 -37.46 6.15 16.86
N ALA A 415 -37.92 6.73 15.75
CA ALA A 415 -37.10 7.63 14.96
C ALA A 415 -36.42 8.61 15.91
N LYS A 416 -35.08 8.70 15.87
CA LYS A 416 -34.31 9.62 16.73
C LYS A 416 -35.02 10.97 16.67
N PRO A 417 -35.39 11.59 17.81
CA PRO A 417 -35.85 12.97 17.82
C PRO A 417 -34.83 13.75 17.02
N THR A 418 -35.27 14.38 15.92
CA THR A 418 -34.36 14.98 14.95
C THR A 418 -33.44 15.91 15.70
N ASP A 419 -32.15 15.57 15.78
CA ASP A 419 -31.15 16.53 16.24
C ASP A 419 -31.27 17.70 15.27
N ILE A 420 -31.82 18.80 15.77
CA ILE A 420 -32.02 20.01 14.98
C ILE A 420 -30.63 20.60 14.81
N MET A 421 -29.90 20.07 13.83
CA MET A 421 -28.75 20.75 13.26
C MET A 421 -29.22 22.18 12.97
N PRO A 422 -28.55 23.21 13.52
CA PRO A 422 -28.94 24.57 13.25
C PRO A 422 -28.88 24.75 11.74
N VAL A 423 -30.03 25.07 11.14
CA VAL A 423 -30.13 25.33 9.71
C VAL A 423 -29.23 26.51 9.41
N TYR A 424 -28.03 26.22 8.90
CA TYR A 424 -27.24 27.20 8.20
C TYR A 424 -28.10 27.67 7.04
N LEU A 425 -28.48 28.95 7.08
CA LEU A 425 -29.30 29.59 6.07
C LEU A 425 -28.60 29.45 4.72
N THR A 426 -29.05 28.49 3.92
CA THR A 426 -28.60 28.33 2.53
C THR A 426 -29.01 29.53 1.71
N ASP A 427 -28.12 29.97 0.83
CA ASP A 427 -28.28 31.18 0.03
C ASP A 427 -29.55 31.20 -0.83
N THR A 428 -29.96 32.43 -1.15
CA THR A 428 -31.13 32.71 -1.99
C THR A 428 -30.93 32.13 -3.39
N PRO A 429 -31.93 31.44 -3.98
CA PRO A 429 -31.80 30.93 -5.34
C PRO A 429 -31.60 32.08 -6.33
N VAL A 430 -30.48 32.02 -7.07
CA VAL A 430 -30.23 32.87 -8.23
C VAL A 430 -31.18 32.43 -9.36
N PRO A 431 -31.88 33.34 -10.05
CA PRO A 431 -32.79 32.97 -11.11
C PRO A 431 -32.06 32.34 -12.30
N GLU A 432 -32.71 31.33 -12.88
CA GLU A 432 -32.24 30.50 -13.97
C GLU A 432 -32.29 31.28 -15.30
N ASP A 433 -31.13 31.68 -15.83
CA ASP A 433 -31.05 32.37 -17.12
C ASP A 433 -31.29 31.39 -18.27
N THR A 434 -32.24 31.73 -19.13
CA THR A 434 -32.70 30.85 -20.23
C THR A 434 -31.73 30.90 -21.40
N GLU A 435 -30.85 29.90 -21.53
CA GLU A 435 -30.02 29.78 -22.74
C GLU A 435 -30.83 29.34 -23.96
N VAL A 436 -30.74 30.15 -25.03
CA VAL A 436 -31.39 29.90 -26.31
C VAL A 436 -30.53 28.93 -27.13
N VAL A 437 -31.07 27.74 -27.40
CA VAL A 437 -30.41 26.73 -28.25
C VAL A 437 -30.29 27.23 -29.70
N ALA A 438 -29.08 27.63 -30.09
CA ALA A 438 -28.73 27.89 -31.48
C ALA A 438 -28.32 26.57 -32.17
N GLN A 439 -29.09 26.15 -33.17
CA GLN A 439 -28.75 24.98 -34.00
C GLN A 439 -27.49 25.26 -34.85
N LEU A 440 -26.39 24.55 -34.58
CA LEU A 440 -25.30 24.39 -35.56
C LEU A 440 -25.55 23.16 -36.43
N ALA A 441 -25.52 23.37 -37.74
CA ALA A 441 -25.66 22.29 -38.71
C ALA A 441 -24.40 21.39 -38.73
N THR A 442 -24.59 20.09 -38.55
CA THR A 442 -23.52 19.09 -38.65
C THR A 442 -23.14 18.86 -40.11
N LEU A 443 -21.89 19.16 -40.48
CA LEU A 443 -21.34 18.74 -41.77
C LEU A 443 -20.67 17.37 -41.64
N THR A 444 -21.15 16.41 -42.41
CA THR A 444 -20.63 15.05 -42.50
C THR A 444 -19.22 15.02 -43.11
N PRO A 445 -18.20 14.45 -42.44
CA PRO A 445 -16.92 14.15 -43.08
C PRO A 445 -17.04 12.90 -43.98
N ALA A 446 -16.41 12.96 -45.15
CA ALA A 446 -16.35 11.85 -46.10
C ALA A 446 -15.39 10.73 -45.62
N PRO A 447 -15.59 9.47 -46.05
CA PRO A 447 -14.72 8.36 -45.68
C PRO A 447 -13.33 8.48 -46.34
N PRO A 448 -12.25 8.01 -45.68
CA PRO A 448 -10.90 8.03 -46.24
C PRO A 448 -10.73 6.96 -47.34
N THR A 449 -10.04 7.35 -48.41
CA THR A 449 -9.69 6.49 -49.55
C THR A 449 -8.51 5.57 -49.22
N GLU A 450 -8.63 4.27 -49.54
CA GLU A 450 -7.53 3.30 -49.44
C GLU A 450 -6.41 3.57 -50.47
N PRO A 451 -5.12 3.43 -50.09
CA PRO A 451 -4.02 3.28 -51.04
C PRO A 451 -3.97 1.86 -51.63
N PRO A 452 -3.36 1.67 -52.81
CA PRO A 452 -3.36 0.38 -53.51
C PRO A 452 -2.45 -0.67 -52.85
N ALA A 453 -2.86 -1.94 -52.92
CA ALA A 453 -2.10 -3.08 -52.42
C ALA A 453 -0.96 -3.46 -53.38
N ASP A 454 0.28 -3.39 -52.89
CA ASP A 454 1.44 -3.97 -53.58
C ASP A 454 1.50 -5.49 -53.36
N THR A 455 1.73 -6.22 -54.45
CA THR A 455 1.78 -7.68 -54.48
C THR A 455 3.20 -8.17 -54.20
N ILE A 456 3.40 -8.91 -53.10
CA ILE A 456 4.66 -9.61 -52.82
C ILE A 456 4.41 -11.12 -52.75
N ALA A 457 5.24 -11.89 -53.47
CA ALA A 457 5.16 -13.34 -53.60
C ALA A 457 5.69 -14.08 -52.36
N PRO A 458 5.24 -15.33 -52.09
CA PRO A 458 5.58 -16.06 -50.88
C PRO A 458 6.92 -16.82 -50.98
N PRO A 459 7.71 -16.88 -49.90
CA PRO A 459 8.79 -17.85 -49.75
C PRO A 459 8.45 -19.00 -48.77
N ALA A 460 8.64 -20.22 -49.26
CA ALA A 460 9.09 -21.43 -48.57
C ALA A 460 8.48 -21.83 -47.20
N THR A 461 7.68 -22.90 -47.23
CA THR A 461 7.43 -23.80 -46.11
C THR A 461 8.73 -24.28 -45.45
N SER A 462 8.83 -24.15 -44.13
CA SER A 462 9.84 -24.86 -43.31
C SER A 462 9.18 -25.96 -42.47
N THR A 463 9.80 -27.14 -42.49
CA THR A 463 9.33 -28.37 -41.83
C THR A 463 9.48 -28.26 -40.30
N PRO A 464 8.53 -28.79 -39.49
CA PRO A 464 8.71 -28.88 -38.04
C PRO A 464 9.88 -29.80 -37.68
N LEU A 465 10.75 -29.33 -36.77
CA LEU A 465 11.78 -30.16 -36.14
C LEU A 465 11.18 -30.97 -34.99
N GLU A 466 11.58 -32.24 -34.95
CA GLU A 466 11.19 -33.24 -33.95
C GLU A 466 11.88 -32.95 -32.60
N PRO A 467 11.18 -33.05 -31.45
CA PRO A 467 11.79 -32.80 -30.14
C PRO A 467 12.72 -33.95 -29.73
N PRO A 468 13.91 -33.67 -29.16
CA PRO A 468 14.83 -34.71 -28.72
C PRO A 468 14.31 -35.46 -27.49
N ALA A 469 14.63 -36.76 -27.43
CA ALA A 469 14.10 -37.68 -26.43
C ALA A 469 14.47 -37.34 -24.98
N THR A 470 13.49 -37.44 -24.09
CA THR A 470 13.65 -37.32 -22.64
C THR A 470 14.53 -38.46 -22.10
N SER A 471 15.72 -38.13 -21.60
CA SER A 471 16.60 -39.13 -20.97
C SER A 471 16.17 -39.36 -19.51
N THR A 472 15.66 -40.57 -19.23
CA THR A 472 15.15 -40.95 -17.91
C THR A 472 16.30 -41.15 -16.92
N VAL A 473 16.48 -40.21 -15.98
CA VAL A 473 17.40 -40.39 -14.85
C VAL A 473 16.72 -41.17 -13.73
N GLN A 474 17.20 -42.39 -13.54
CA GLN A 474 16.75 -43.32 -12.50
C GLN A 474 17.33 -42.90 -11.12
N PRO A 475 16.50 -42.68 -10.08
CA PRO A 475 17.02 -42.34 -8.75
C PRO A 475 17.74 -43.55 -8.12
N SER A 476 18.98 -43.33 -7.66
CA SER A 476 19.74 -44.33 -6.92
C SER A 476 19.24 -44.48 -5.49
N ALA A 477 19.33 -45.70 -4.95
CA ALA A 477 18.76 -46.07 -3.66
C ALA A 477 19.48 -45.40 -2.47
N VAL A 478 18.68 -45.02 -1.47
CA VAL A 478 19.14 -44.62 -0.13
C VAL A 478 19.50 -45.90 0.65
N PRO A 479 20.69 -46.02 1.25
CA PRO A 479 21.00 -47.08 2.20
C PRO A 479 20.41 -46.75 3.58
N ALA A 480 19.78 -47.75 4.21
CA ALA A 480 19.26 -47.63 5.57
C ALA A 480 20.31 -48.03 6.63
N SER A 481 20.33 -47.29 7.74
CA SER A 481 20.89 -47.67 9.04
C SER A 481 20.06 -46.95 10.11
N GLN A 482 19.07 -47.60 10.72
CA GLN A 482 19.21 -48.38 11.96
C GLN A 482 19.79 -47.59 13.14
N ASP A 483 18.87 -47.22 14.03
CA ASP A 483 18.93 -47.29 15.49
C ASP A 483 20.23 -46.93 16.22
N GLN A 484 20.16 -45.86 17.02
CA GLN A 484 20.49 -46.02 18.43
C GLN A 484 19.63 -45.15 19.36
N ASP A 485 19.08 -45.82 20.36
CA ASP A 485 18.26 -45.30 21.46
C ASP A 485 19.16 -44.77 22.59
N SER A 486 18.95 -43.52 23.03
CA SER A 486 19.40 -43.09 24.36
C SER A 486 18.69 -41.82 24.89
N ASP A 487 17.69 -42.07 25.74
CA ASP A 487 17.53 -41.49 27.08
C ASP A 487 17.38 -39.97 27.34
N LYS A 488 16.22 -39.62 27.93
CA LYS A 488 15.95 -38.57 28.94
C LYS A 488 16.74 -37.24 28.88
N SER A 489 16.06 -36.15 28.50
CA SER A 489 16.16 -34.89 29.28
C SER A 489 14.97 -33.91 29.14
N ARG A 490 14.23 -33.80 30.26
CA ARG A 490 13.75 -32.55 30.88
C ARG A 490 13.09 -31.46 30.01
N LEU A 491 11.77 -31.38 30.13
CA LEU A 491 10.97 -30.15 29.95
C LEU A 491 11.54 -28.98 30.79
N PRO A 492 11.72 -27.78 30.23
CA PRO A 492 11.85 -26.55 31.01
C PRO A 492 10.46 -25.95 31.30
N PHE A 493 10.05 -26.01 32.57
CA PHE A 493 9.03 -25.12 33.11
C PHE A 493 9.56 -23.67 33.10
N CYS A 494 8.91 -22.78 32.35
CA CYS A 494 8.90 -21.34 32.54
C CYS A 494 7.49 -20.87 32.15
N GLY A 495 6.78 -20.03 32.89
CA GLY A 495 7.18 -19.27 34.07
C GLY A 495 6.26 -18.06 34.16
N ALA A 496 5.00 -18.28 34.54
CA ALA A 496 4.01 -17.21 34.61
C ALA A 496 4.42 -16.15 35.65
N ALA A 497 4.66 -14.93 35.18
CA ALA A 497 4.93 -13.77 36.03
C ALA A 497 3.84 -12.71 35.81
N LEU A 498 3.15 -12.38 36.90
CA LEU A 498 2.08 -11.39 36.97
C LEU A 498 2.46 -10.03 36.36
N VAL A 499 1.55 -9.47 35.56
CA VAL A 499 1.44 -8.02 35.34
C VAL A 499 0.01 -7.60 35.64
N ILE A 500 -0.17 -6.90 36.77
CA ILE A 500 -1.42 -6.22 37.16
C ILE A 500 -1.15 -4.70 37.00
N PRO A 501 -2.12 -3.89 36.52
CA PRO A 501 -1.80 -2.72 35.71
C PRO A 501 -1.53 -1.43 36.50
N VAL A 502 -0.69 -0.57 35.94
CA VAL A 502 -0.51 0.81 36.38
C VAL A 502 -1.60 1.69 35.76
N VAL A 503 -2.78 1.71 36.37
CA VAL A 503 -3.87 2.64 36.04
C VAL A 503 -4.40 3.27 37.34
N LEU A 504 -3.73 4.32 37.85
CA LEU A 504 -4.27 5.14 38.97
C LEU A 504 -3.54 6.48 39.25
N THR A 505 -3.19 7.27 38.23
CA THR A 505 -2.54 8.60 38.43
C THR A 505 -3.11 9.78 37.63
N TRP A 506 -4.24 9.62 36.93
CA TRP A 506 -4.82 10.70 36.10
C TRP A 506 -6.14 11.32 36.60
N TYR A 507 -6.54 11.09 37.86
CA TYR A 507 -7.86 11.51 38.37
C TYR A 507 -7.85 12.48 39.57
N ARG A 508 -6.77 13.26 39.77
CA ARG A 508 -6.61 14.09 40.99
C ARG A 508 -6.33 15.59 40.83
N THR A 509 -6.46 16.16 39.63
CA THR A 509 -6.13 17.59 39.37
C THR A 509 -7.25 18.46 38.77
N ARG A 510 -8.52 18.00 38.75
CA ARG A 510 -9.68 18.80 38.28
C ARG A 510 -10.76 19.12 39.34
N ARG A 511 -10.35 19.43 40.58
CA ARG A 511 -11.22 20.09 41.59
C ARG A 511 -10.45 21.11 42.43
N ALA A 512 -10.12 22.27 41.84
CA ALA A 512 -9.53 23.39 42.58
C ALA A 512 -9.69 24.79 41.93
N THR A 513 -10.78 25.08 41.20
CA THR A 513 -11.09 26.47 40.74
C THR A 513 -12.60 26.70 40.56
N SER A 514 -13.30 26.99 41.66
CA SER A 514 -14.64 27.61 41.61
C SER A 514 -15.04 28.23 42.97
N ARG A 515 -14.38 29.33 43.35
CA ARG A 515 -14.86 30.37 44.27
C ARG A 515 -14.18 31.68 43.91
#